data_AF-R7Y353-F1
#
_entry.id   AF-R7Y353-F1
#
_cell.length_a   1.000
_cell.length_b   1.000
_cell.length_c   1.000
_cell.angle_alpha   90.00
_cell.angle_beta   90.00
_cell.angle_gamma   90.00
#
_symmetry.space_group_name_H-M   'P 1'
#
loop_
_entity.id
_entity.type
_entity.pdbx_description
1 polymer ?
#
loop_
_entity_poly.entity_id
_entity_poly.type
_entity_poly.pdbx_seq_one_letter_code
_entity_poly.pdbx_strand_id
1 'polypeptide(L)'
;MRRNSGTDKVDARPAEAVQADARAARRRSTLRPVKAAVVALVTVAVLVVGNGLAGAEPAPAPPAPAAPPAAPAPPASPSAPSPAPASVPAAQPAKVTNTYWYTDRRVALWVYSPAMNTNIQVQILLARDWHAKPKEKFPQLTMLDGLRAQDDQSGWIINTKIVDFYKDKNVNVILPIGGESSFYTDWKEPDRGKNYKWETFLMRELPPILENDWRSTDVRGIEGLSMGGSAAMMLAARNPGFYKFAASFSGILQLSSFGMPQAIQFAVRDGGGYDSMKMFGPPSDPAWKEHDPYLLVDKLQGTSLYVSSGNGMVGPHDKPSDIPMLATNYSGVGLEMLSRVTSQQFAIQLNRRGIPGQANYRPSGTHTWPYWEFEMIQAWPQAAAALGLSRDQVACRVDGAFRKVWDARKADLGGCLTPSYPVAGGKAQDFAGGRMFTGPKGPKIVTGAIGGAYVAAGGPAGRLGKPTTDELPTRDGKGRVSYFEHGRITWTAKDGTKVLK
;
A
#
# COMPACT_ATOMS: atom_id res chain seq x y z
N MET A 1 50.19 -39.24 -40.10
CA MET A 1 50.56 -38.10 -40.98
C MET A 1 50.39 -36.80 -40.19
N ARG A 2 51.52 -36.12 -39.89
CA ARG A 2 51.78 -34.68 -39.58
C ARG A 2 50.68 -33.84 -38.90
N ARG A 3 50.90 -33.04 -37.83
CA ARG A 3 52.01 -32.57 -36.95
C ARG A 3 51.34 -31.97 -35.68
N ASN A 4 51.69 -32.33 -34.43
CA ASN A 4 52.63 -31.66 -33.48
C ASN A 4 52.61 -30.12 -33.52
N SER A 5 52.62 -29.35 -32.42
CA SER A 5 53.14 -29.46 -31.03
C SER A 5 52.61 -28.22 -30.25
N GLY A 6 52.38 -28.12 -28.94
CA GLY A 6 52.97 -28.75 -27.76
C GLY A 6 53.69 -27.69 -26.88
N THR A 7 53.11 -27.36 -25.70
CA THR A 7 53.76 -27.10 -24.37
C THR A 7 54.80 -25.97 -24.23
N ASP A 8 55.09 -25.29 -23.10
CA ASP A 8 54.60 -25.14 -21.71
C ASP A 8 55.53 -24.11 -21.00
N LYS A 9 55.17 -23.72 -19.76
CA LYS A 9 55.95 -23.06 -18.65
C LYS A 9 56.07 -21.52 -18.68
N VAL A 10 55.61 -20.74 -17.68
CA VAL A 10 55.93 -20.61 -16.22
C VAL A 10 57.33 -20.00 -15.96
N ASP A 11 57.40 -18.73 -15.51
CA ASP A 11 57.92 -18.32 -14.18
C ASP A 11 58.07 -16.79 -13.94
N ALA A 12 57.86 -16.42 -12.65
CA ALA A 12 58.43 -15.37 -11.79
C ALA A 12 58.77 -13.90 -12.23
N ARG A 13 58.46 -12.97 -11.30
CA ARG A 13 58.84 -11.51 -11.17
C ARG A 13 60.37 -11.33 -10.89
N PRO A 14 61.00 -10.12 -10.69
CA PRO A 14 60.49 -8.76 -10.36
C PRO A 14 61.28 -7.50 -10.86
N ALA A 15 60.83 -6.31 -10.39
CA ALA A 15 61.60 -5.10 -9.97
C ALA A 15 61.99 -3.94 -10.94
N GLU A 16 61.60 -2.74 -10.47
CA GLU A 16 62.28 -1.41 -10.48
C GLU A 16 62.45 -0.51 -11.73
N ALA A 17 61.67 0.58 -11.69
CA ALA A 17 62.01 2.02 -11.82
C ALA A 17 63.10 2.52 -12.81
N VAL A 18 62.70 3.42 -13.73
CA VAL A 18 63.49 4.61 -14.15
C VAL A 18 62.53 5.75 -14.58
N GLN A 19 62.77 6.95 -14.03
CA GLN A 19 62.18 8.26 -14.41
C GLN A 19 62.87 8.87 -15.64
N ALA A 20 62.13 9.60 -16.48
CA ALA A 20 62.49 10.84 -17.24
C ALA A 20 61.64 10.91 -18.52
N ASP A 21 61.19 12.02 -19.09
CA ASP A 21 61.07 13.45 -18.76
C ASP A 21 60.27 14.06 -19.95
N ALA A 22 59.82 15.31 -19.81
CA ALA A 22 59.53 16.29 -20.86
C ALA A 22 58.08 16.52 -21.37
N ARG A 23 57.51 17.62 -20.82
CA ARG A 23 56.94 18.82 -21.51
C ARG A 23 55.67 18.64 -22.35
N ALA A 24 54.51 19.11 -21.91
CA ALA A 24 54.01 20.49 -21.81
C ALA A 24 53.15 20.94 -23.02
N ALA A 25 51.86 21.12 -22.79
CA ALA A 25 51.02 22.12 -23.47
C ALA A 25 49.80 22.49 -22.61
N ARG A 26 49.87 23.63 -21.93
CA ARG A 26 48.73 24.29 -21.27
C ARG A 26 47.79 24.89 -22.32
N ARG A 27 46.48 24.61 -22.23
CA ARG A 27 45.43 25.55 -22.66
C ARG A 27 44.33 25.62 -21.61
N ARG A 28 43.92 26.87 -21.34
CA ARG A 28 43.07 27.37 -20.26
C ARG A 28 41.65 26.80 -20.33
N SER A 29 41.10 26.32 -19.21
CA SER A 29 39.65 26.23 -19.00
C SER A 29 39.22 27.28 -17.97
N THR A 30 38.25 28.09 -18.34
CA THR A 30 37.61 29.10 -17.51
C THR A 30 36.75 28.45 -16.42
N LEU A 31 37.00 28.82 -15.17
CA LEU A 31 36.18 28.44 -14.01
C LEU A 31 34.82 29.16 -14.07
N ARG A 32 33.72 28.40 -13.93
CA ARG A 32 32.42 28.90 -13.49
C ARG A 32 32.25 28.57 -12.00
N PRO A 33 31.75 29.49 -11.16
CA PRO A 33 31.63 29.23 -9.73
C PRO A 33 30.44 28.31 -9.46
N VAL A 34 30.71 27.17 -8.81
CA VAL A 34 29.67 26.35 -8.18
C VAL A 34 29.23 27.08 -6.92
N LYS A 35 27.93 27.45 -6.85
CA LYS A 35 27.32 27.94 -5.60
C LYS A 35 27.34 26.80 -4.59
N ALA A 36 28.07 26.99 -3.49
CA ALA A 36 28.07 26.07 -2.35
C ALA A 36 26.66 26.03 -1.75
N ALA A 37 25.99 24.88 -1.80
CA ALA A 37 24.83 24.60 -0.98
C ALA A 37 25.32 24.30 0.43
N VAL A 38 24.98 25.16 1.38
CA VAL A 38 25.21 24.94 2.81
C VAL A 38 24.27 23.81 3.26
N VAL A 39 24.82 22.63 3.50
CA VAL A 39 24.13 21.52 4.16
C VAL A 39 24.11 21.84 5.66
N ALA A 40 22.93 22.17 6.18
CA ALA A 40 22.71 22.23 7.62
C ALA A 40 22.63 20.79 8.17
N LEU A 41 23.72 20.33 8.78
CA LEU A 41 23.74 19.12 9.60
C LEU A 41 22.89 19.37 10.86
N VAL A 42 21.71 18.74 10.94
CA VAL A 42 20.97 18.62 12.19
C VAL A 42 21.44 17.35 12.88
N THR A 43 22.29 17.51 13.88
CA THR A 43 22.70 16.44 14.78
C THR A 43 21.53 16.13 15.72
N VAL A 44 20.84 15.00 15.51
CA VAL A 44 19.90 14.47 16.51
C VAL A 44 20.74 13.76 17.57
N ALA A 45 21.06 14.46 18.65
CA ALA A 45 21.65 13.87 19.83
C ALA A 45 20.56 13.15 20.65
N VAL A 46 20.57 11.82 20.63
CA VAL A 46 19.79 11.00 21.56
C VAL A 46 20.55 10.95 22.88
N LEU A 47 20.11 11.75 23.85
CA LEU A 47 20.60 11.69 25.23
C LEU A 47 19.87 10.59 25.99
N VAL A 48 20.58 9.49 26.23
CA VAL A 48 20.22 8.50 27.26
C VAL A 48 20.67 9.08 28.60
N VAL A 49 19.75 9.63 29.38
CA VAL A 49 20.02 9.99 30.77
C VAL A 49 19.53 8.84 31.65
N GLY A 50 20.49 8.10 32.19
CA GLY A 50 20.29 7.17 33.29
C GLY A 50 19.99 7.92 34.58
N ASN A 51 19.05 7.38 35.36
CA ASN A 51 18.63 7.87 36.66
C ASN A 51 19.77 8.00 37.66
N GLY A 52 19.74 9.09 38.43
CA GLY A 52 20.42 9.19 39.71
C GLY A 52 20.67 10.63 40.09
N LEU A 53 19.75 11.23 40.85
CA LEU A 53 20.03 12.15 41.98
C LEU A 53 18.70 12.57 42.60
N ALA A 54 18.49 12.12 43.83
CA ALA A 54 17.46 12.62 44.73
C ALA A 54 17.78 14.08 45.09
N GLY A 55 16.79 14.95 44.97
CA GLY A 55 16.85 16.36 45.37
C GLY A 55 15.47 16.81 45.82
N ALA A 56 15.41 17.40 47.01
CA ALA A 56 14.24 17.64 47.84
C ALA A 56 13.12 18.48 47.20
N GLU A 57 11.89 18.15 47.60
CA GLU A 57 10.64 18.85 47.29
C GLU A 57 10.58 20.21 48.04
N PRO A 58 10.24 21.35 47.39
CA PRO A 58 9.99 22.59 48.09
C PRO A 58 8.57 22.63 48.68
N ALA A 59 8.46 23.13 49.93
CA ALA A 59 7.23 23.26 50.70
C ALA A 59 6.16 24.15 50.03
N PRO A 60 4.86 23.94 50.33
CA PRO A 60 3.75 24.69 49.74
C PRO A 60 3.66 26.14 50.26
N ALA A 61 3.30 27.06 49.38
CA ALA A 61 3.07 28.48 49.68
C ALA A 61 1.71 28.70 50.40
N PRO A 62 1.60 29.73 51.26
CA PRO A 62 0.39 30.01 52.04
C PRO A 62 -0.77 30.57 51.18
N PRO A 63 -2.04 30.40 51.61
CA PRO A 63 -3.21 30.85 50.84
C PRO A 63 -3.37 32.37 50.87
N ALA A 64 -3.76 32.94 49.73
CA ALA A 64 -4.08 34.36 49.57
C ALA A 64 -5.46 34.72 50.18
N PRO A 65 -5.65 35.97 50.67
CA PRO A 65 -6.89 36.39 51.32
C PRO A 65 -8.07 36.55 50.35
N ALA A 66 -9.27 36.22 50.83
CA ALA A 66 -10.53 36.26 50.09
C ALA A 66 -10.96 37.69 49.70
N ALA A 67 -11.42 37.86 48.46
CA ALA A 67 -12.00 39.10 47.96
C ALA A 67 -13.46 39.29 48.43
N PRO A 68 -13.92 40.53 48.67
CA PRO A 68 -15.27 40.82 49.14
C PRO A 68 -16.34 40.61 48.04
N PRO A 69 -17.61 40.32 48.42
CA PRO A 69 -18.67 39.98 47.48
C PRO A 69 -19.12 41.19 46.64
N ALA A 70 -19.24 40.99 45.33
CA ALA A 70 -19.74 41.97 44.38
C ALA A 70 -21.29 42.09 44.45
N ALA A 71 -21.79 43.32 44.28
CA ALA A 71 -23.21 43.66 44.29
C ALA A 71 -23.99 43.06 43.10
N PRO A 72 -25.32 42.82 43.23
CA PRO A 72 -26.11 42.17 42.20
C PRO A 72 -26.39 43.09 41.00
N ALA A 73 -26.30 42.52 39.80
CA ALA A 73 -26.55 43.19 38.52
C ALA A 73 -28.07 43.34 38.23
N PRO A 74 -28.49 44.38 37.48
CA PRO A 74 -29.90 44.65 37.16
C PRO A 74 -30.49 43.65 36.12
N PRO A 75 -31.83 43.51 36.06
CA PRO A 75 -32.48 42.48 35.26
C PRO A 75 -32.39 42.73 33.75
N ALA A 76 -32.22 41.65 32.98
CA ALA A 76 -32.11 41.66 31.53
C ALA A 76 -33.48 41.79 30.83
N SER A 77 -33.53 42.59 29.76
CA SER A 77 -34.68 42.67 28.84
C SER A 77 -34.84 41.39 28.00
N PRO A 78 -36.07 41.00 27.61
CA PRO A 78 -36.34 39.72 26.95
C PRO A 78 -35.86 39.70 25.50
N SER A 79 -35.10 38.66 25.15
CA SER A 79 -34.66 38.36 23.78
C SER A 79 -35.74 37.63 22.98
N ALA A 80 -35.87 38.00 21.70
CA ALA A 80 -36.82 37.40 20.75
C ALA A 80 -36.51 35.90 20.48
N PRO A 81 -37.53 35.08 20.15
CA PRO A 81 -37.34 33.64 19.96
C PRO A 81 -36.51 33.34 18.70
N SER A 82 -35.50 32.47 18.86
CA SER A 82 -34.70 31.95 17.74
C SER A 82 -35.54 31.05 16.83
N PRO A 83 -35.38 31.15 15.49
CA PRO A 83 -36.00 30.20 14.58
C PRO A 83 -35.41 28.80 14.77
N ALA A 84 -36.28 27.79 14.70
CA ALA A 84 -35.89 26.39 14.81
C ALA A 84 -34.85 26.01 13.74
N PRO A 85 -33.85 25.17 14.06
CA PRO A 85 -32.83 24.77 13.09
C PRO A 85 -33.48 24.03 11.92
N ALA A 86 -33.14 24.45 10.71
CA ALA A 86 -33.53 23.78 9.49
C ALA A 86 -33.09 22.31 9.52
N SER A 87 -33.99 21.40 9.15
CA SER A 87 -33.72 19.98 9.02
C SER A 87 -32.57 19.73 8.05
N VAL A 88 -31.49 19.12 8.53
CA VAL A 88 -30.35 18.70 7.71
C VAL A 88 -30.83 17.64 6.71
N PRO A 89 -30.60 17.80 5.39
CA PRO A 89 -30.91 16.76 4.42
C PRO A 89 -30.18 15.47 4.80
N ALA A 90 -30.86 14.32 4.79
CA ALA A 90 -30.25 13.03 5.08
C ALA A 90 -29.00 12.82 4.22
N ALA A 91 -27.83 12.65 4.85
CA ALA A 91 -26.57 12.45 4.15
C ALA A 91 -26.70 11.24 3.20
N GLN A 92 -26.34 11.41 1.93
CA GLN A 92 -26.39 10.32 0.95
C GLN A 92 -25.54 9.14 1.46
N PRO A 93 -25.98 7.88 1.31
CA PRO A 93 -25.15 6.74 1.69
C PRO A 93 -23.96 6.60 0.75
N ALA A 94 -22.86 6.02 1.26
CA ALA A 94 -21.72 5.66 0.43
C ALA A 94 -22.16 4.67 -0.66
N LYS A 95 -21.70 4.89 -1.89
CA LYS A 95 -22.09 4.06 -3.05
C LYS A 95 -21.02 4.05 -4.11
N VAL A 96 -20.98 2.96 -4.89
CA VAL A 96 -20.16 2.89 -6.10
C VAL A 96 -20.79 3.75 -7.19
N THR A 97 -20.04 4.74 -7.68
CA THR A 97 -20.46 5.65 -8.75
C THR A 97 -19.92 5.23 -10.10
N ASN A 98 -18.77 4.55 -10.14
CA ASN A 98 -18.19 4.02 -11.36
C ASN A 98 -17.43 2.72 -11.08
N THR A 99 -17.33 1.86 -12.09
CA THR A 99 -16.56 0.61 -12.04
C THR A 99 -15.80 0.44 -13.34
N TYR A 100 -14.50 0.18 -13.26
CA TYR A 100 -13.63 -0.05 -14.41
C TYR A 100 -12.80 -1.31 -14.21
N TRP A 101 -12.86 -2.23 -15.18
CA TRP A 101 -12.12 -3.50 -15.13
C TRP A 101 -10.83 -3.39 -15.94
N TYR A 102 -9.68 -3.36 -15.26
CA TYR A 102 -8.36 -3.38 -15.92
C TYR A 102 -8.03 -4.75 -16.50
N THR A 103 -8.43 -5.81 -15.78
CA THR A 103 -8.35 -7.20 -16.22
C THR A 103 -9.60 -7.94 -15.73
N ASP A 104 -9.68 -9.24 -15.95
CA ASP A 104 -10.74 -10.07 -15.40
C ASP A 104 -10.68 -10.25 -13.88
N ARG A 105 -9.54 -9.92 -13.24
CA ARG A 105 -9.33 -10.02 -11.77
C ARG A 105 -8.83 -8.73 -11.11
N ARG A 106 -8.65 -7.64 -11.87
CA ARG A 106 -8.30 -6.32 -11.33
C ARG A 106 -9.35 -5.30 -11.74
N VAL A 107 -9.98 -4.69 -10.75
CA VAL A 107 -11.09 -3.74 -10.92
C VAL A 107 -10.85 -2.49 -10.08
N ALA A 108 -11.24 -1.33 -10.59
CA ALA A 108 -11.32 -0.07 -9.87
C ALA A 108 -12.77 0.32 -9.63
N LEU A 109 -13.05 0.72 -8.40
CA LEU A 109 -14.32 1.30 -7.98
C LEU A 109 -14.09 2.77 -7.67
N TRP A 110 -15.00 3.65 -8.10
CA TRP A 110 -15.10 4.99 -7.53
C TRP A 110 -16.23 4.95 -6.52
N VAL A 111 -15.89 5.13 -5.26
CA VAL A 111 -16.85 5.11 -4.14
C VAL A 111 -17.07 6.54 -3.70
N TYR A 112 -18.30 7.03 -3.79
CA TYR A 112 -18.65 8.30 -3.18
C TYR A 112 -18.60 8.15 -1.66
N SER A 113 -17.74 8.93 -1.01
CA SER A 113 -17.62 9.04 0.45
C SER A 113 -18.43 10.25 0.94
N PRO A 114 -19.50 10.04 1.71
CA PRO A 114 -20.22 11.12 2.37
C PRO A 114 -19.33 11.93 3.32
N ALA A 115 -18.47 11.27 4.10
CA ALA A 115 -17.58 11.95 5.05
C ALA A 115 -16.57 12.89 4.37
N MET A 116 -16.07 12.54 3.18
CA MET A 116 -15.14 13.37 2.42
C MET A 116 -15.80 14.19 1.30
N ASN A 117 -17.09 13.99 1.05
CA ASN A 117 -17.86 14.57 -0.05
C ASN A 117 -17.15 14.48 -1.41
N THR A 118 -16.57 13.31 -1.71
CA THR A 118 -15.85 13.08 -2.97
C THR A 118 -15.86 11.60 -3.36
N ASN A 119 -15.55 11.32 -4.62
CA ASN A 119 -15.33 9.95 -5.09
C ASN A 119 -13.89 9.52 -4.81
N ILE A 120 -13.74 8.39 -4.13
CA ILE A 120 -12.46 7.78 -3.82
C ILE A 120 -12.29 6.55 -4.69
N GLN A 121 -11.17 6.46 -5.40
CA GLN A 121 -10.86 5.26 -6.14
C GLN A 121 -10.35 4.17 -5.18
N VAL A 122 -10.91 2.97 -5.30
CA VAL A 122 -10.44 1.75 -4.62
C VAL A 122 -10.20 0.69 -5.66
N GLN A 123 -8.97 0.20 -5.78
CA GLN A 123 -8.65 -0.93 -6.64
C GLN A 123 -8.76 -2.23 -5.86
N ILE A 124 -9.23 -3.28 -6.52
CA ILE A 124 -9.39 -4.61 -5.94
C ILE A 124 -8.66 -5.61 -6.83
N LEU A 125 -7.78 -6.41 -6.22
CA LEU A 125 -7.30 -7.66 -6.81
C LEU A 125 -8.22 -8.76 -6.29
N LEU A 126 -9.01 -9.33 -7.18
CA LEU A 126 -10.03 -10.32 -6.82
C LEU A 126 -9.39 -11.68 -6.56
N ALA A 127 -9.97 -12.40 -5.61
CA ALA A 127 -9.60 -13.77 -5.27
C ALA A 127 -9.50 -14.69 -6.50
N ARG A 128 -8.55 -15.62 -6.47
CA ARG A 128 -8.30 -16.61 -7.53
C ARG A 128 -9.59 -17.26 -8.05
N ASP A 129 -10.42 -17.76 -7.14
CA ASP A 129 -11.62 -18.53 -7.49
C ASP A 129 -12.86 -17.66 -7.75
N TRP A 130 -12.71 -16.33 -7.89
CA TRP A 130 -13.82 -15.38 -8.08
C TRP A 130 -14.82 -15.84 -9.15
N HIS A 131 -14.34 -16.21 -10.34
CA HIS A 131 -15.20 -16.61 -11.45
C HIS A 131 -15.64 -18.08 -11.39
N ALA A 132 -14.76 -18.96 -10.92
CA ALA A 132 -15.06 -20.39 -10.77
C ALA A 132 -16.11 -20.66 -9.69
N LYS A 133 -16.17 -19.81 -8.66
CA LYS A 133 -17.11 -19.93 -7.53
C LYS A 133 -17.90 -18.63 -7.36
N PRO A 134 -18.90 -18.37 -8.22
CA PRO A 134 -19.61 -17.08 -8.27
C PRO A 134 -20.46 -16.76 -7.03
N LYS A 135 -20.72 -17.75 -6.16
CA LYS A 135 -21.49 -17.60 -4.92
C LYS A 135 -20.61 -17.52 -3.66
N GLU A 136 -19.32 -17.83 -3.76
CA GLU A 136 -18.41 -17.80 -2.62
C GLU A 136 -18.01 -16.35 -2.30
N LYS A 137 -17.83 -16.08 -1.00
CA LYS A 137 -17.25 -14.84 -0.48
C LYS A 137 -15.83 -15.09 -0.01
N PHE A 138 -14.97 -14.07 -0.08
CA PHE A 138 -13.54 -14.17 0.20
C PHE A 138 -13.12 -13.23 1.34
N PRO A 139 -12.14 -13.60 2.18
CA PRO A 139 -11.54 -12.65 3.12
C PRO A 139 -10.92 -11.48 2.37
N GLN A 140 -10.75 -10.36 3.08
CA GLN A 140 -10.20 -9.13 2.52
C GLN A 140 -8.90 -8.73 3.21
N LEU A 141 -7.96 -8.20 2.43
CA LEU A 141 -6.69 -7.66 2.92
C LEU A 141 -6.51 -6.24 2.39
N THR A 142 -6.68 -5.25 3.25
CA THR A 142 -6.49 -3.84 2.91
C THR A 142 -5.01 -3.49 2.93
N MET A 143 -4.49 -2.97 1.82
CA MET A 143 -3.09 -2.60 1.67
C MET A 143 -2.95 -1.10 1.47
N LEU A 144 -2.37 -0.45 2.47
CA LEU A 144 -2.23 1.00 2.55
C LEU A 144 -0.88 1.46 1.95
N ASP A 145 -0.93 2.57 1.23
CA ASP A 145 0.23 3.16 0.57
C ASP A 145 1.04 4.05 1.53
N GLY A 146 2.21 4.50 1.06
CA GLY A 146 3.10 5.38 1.80
C GLY A 146 2.70 6.85 1.74
N LEU A 147 3.58 7.68 2.30
CA LEU A 147 3.37 9.12 2.44
C LEU A 147 3.10 9.86 1.12
N ARG A 148 3.68 9.36 0.01
CA ARG A 148 3.60 9.94 -1.34
C ARG A 148 2.60 9.19 -2.24
N ALA A 149 1.50 8.69 -1.67
CA ALA A 149 0.46 7.98 -2.41
C ALA A 149 -0.06 8.83 -3.58
N GLN A 150 -0.11 8.22 -4.78
CA GLN A 150 -0.55 8.92 -6.00
C GLN A 150 -2.08 8.79 -6.18
N ASP A 151 -2.69 9.80 -6.80
CA ASP A 151 -4.14 9.86 -7.02
C ASP A 151 -4.62 8.99 -8.20
N ASP A 152 -3.72 8.37 -8.98
CA ASP A 152 -4.02 7.57 -10.17
C ASP A 152 -3.92 6.05 -9.96
N GLN A 153 -2.93 5.59 -9.18
CA GLN A 153 -2.68 4.17 -8.95
C GLN A 153 -1.90 3.94 -7.65
N SER A 154 -2.19 2.81 -6.99
CA SER A 154 -1.47 2.41 -5.77
C SER A 154 -0.01 2.15 -6.09
N GLY A 155 0.88 2.71 -5.26
CA GLY A 155 2.31 2.49 -5.30
C GLY A 155 2.68 1.00 -5.25
N TRP A 156 1.88 0.17 -4.56
CA TRP A 156 2.06 -1.28 -4.55
C TRP A 156 2.00 -1.85 -5.97
N ILE A 157 1.06 -1.42 -6.80
CA ILE A 157 0.98 -1.92 -8.19
C ILE A 157 2.08 -1.29 -9.06
N ILE A 158 2.42 -0.03 -8.84
CA ILE A 158 3.43 0.67 -9.65
C ILE A 158 4.82 0.06 -9.47
N ASN A 159 5.16 -0.33 -8.24
CA ASN A 159 6.55 -0.62 -7.87
C ASN A 159 6.81 -2.08 -7.46
N THR A 160 5.80 -2.95 -7.47
CA THR A 160 5.94 -4.35 -7.03
C THR A 160 5.21 -5.31 -7.98
N LYS A 161 5.39 -6.62 -7.75
CA LYS A 161 4.67 -7.70 -8.46
C LYS A 161 3.45 -8.19 -7.69
N ILE A 162 2.84 -7.34 -6.87
CA ILE A 162 1.66 -7.68 -6.05
C ILE A 162 0.53 -8.35 -6.85
N VAL A 163 0.27 -7.92 -8.09
CA VAL A 163 -0.76 -8.52 -8.95
C VAL A 163 -0.43 -9.97 -9.29
N ASP A 164 0.84 -10.26 -9.59
CA ASP A 164 1.30 -11.62 -9.84
C ASP A 164 1.36 -12.46 -8.57
N PHE A 165 1.70 -11.85 -7.44
CA PHE A 165 1.77 -12.52 -6.16
C PHE A 165 0.37 -12.96 -5.69
N TYR A 166 -0.66 -12.11 -5.82
CA TYR A 166 -2.00 -12.41 -5.29
C TYR A 166 -2.93 -13.16 -6.24
N LYS A 167 -2.60 -13.30 -7.53
CA LYS A 167 -3.49 -13.96 -8.51
C LYS A 167 -3.84 -15.41 -8.20
N ASP A 168 -3.02 -16.08 -7.38
CA ASP A 168 -3.21 -17.48 -6.99
C ASP A 168 -3.76 -17.68 -5.57
N LYS A 169 -4.20 -16.60 -4.92
CA LYS A 169 -4.72 -16.61 -3.53
C LYS A 169 -6.21 -16.31 -3.49
N ASN A 170 -6.95 -16.96 -2.60
CA ASN A 170 -8.36 -16.72 -2.38
C ASN A 170 -8.62 -15.57 -1.39
N VAL A 171 -8.08 -14.39 -1.70
CA VAL A 171 -8.26 -13.15 -0.92
C VAL A 171 -8.60 -12.00 -1.86
N ASN A 172 -9.51 -11.12 -1.44
CA ASN A 172 -9.72 -9.83 -2.10
C ASN A 172 -8.73 -8.82 -1.52
N VAL A 173 -7.76 -8.38 -2.32
CA VAL A 173 -6.80 -7.34 -1.90
C VAL A 173 -7.37 -5.98 -2.21
N ILE A 174 -7.55 -5.14 -1.19
CA ILE A 174 -8.18 -3.83 -1.28
C ILE A 174 -7.10 -2.75 -1.25
N LEU A 175 -7.06 -1.91 -2.29
CA LEU A 175 -6.03 -0.89 -2.50
C LEU A 175 -6.70 0.49 -2.62
N PRO A 176 -6.88 1.21 -1.50
CA PRO A 176 -7.34 2.59 -1.53
C PRO A 176 -6.31 3.47 -2.27
N ILE A 177 -6.79 4.34 -3.16
CA ILE A 177 -5.92 5.16 -4.05
C ILE A 177 -5.90 6.61 -3.57
N GLY A 178 -4.73 7.24 -3.65
CA GLY A 178 -4.50 8.60 -3.16
C GLY A 178 -4.34 8.67 -1.64
N GLY A 179 -4.62 9.85 -1.09
CA GLY A 179 -4.47 10.11 0.34
C GLY A 179 -3.05 10.46 0.76
N GLU A 180 -2.31 11.19 -0.10
CA GLU A 180 -0.99 11.74 0.20
C GLU A 180 -0.98 12.40 1.58
N SER A 181 0.00 12.03 2.41
CA SER A 181 0.18 12.47 3.81
C SER A 181 -0.99 12.26 4.77
N SER A 182 -2.07 11.59 4.37
CA SER A 182 -3.30 11.51 5.17
C SER A 182 -3.18 10.72 6.47
N PHE A 183 -2.16 9.88 6.62
CA PHE A 183 -2.06 8.85 7.66
C PHE A 183 -3.30 7.93 7.75
N TYR A 184 -4.13 7.92 6.71
CA TYR A 184 -5.43 7.26 6.66
C TYR A 184 -6.30 7.50 7.92
N THR A 185 -6.24 8.73 8.46
CA THR A 185 -7.01 9.15 9.64
C THR A 185 -8.08 10.19 9.30
N ASP A 186 -8.92 10.49 10.28
CA ASP A 186 -9.86 11.61 10.22
C ASP A 186 -9.17 12.88 10.73
N TRP A 187 -8.93 13.82 9.83
CA TRP A 187 -8.27 15.09 10.15
C TRP A 187 -9.24 16.04 10.87
N LYS A 188 -8.72 16.87 11.78
CA LYS A 188 -9.54 17.90 12.46
C LYS A 188 -9.98 18.99 11.51
N GLU A 189 -9.08 19.44 10.64
CA GLU A 189 -9.31 20.53 9.70
C GLU A 189 -8.92 20.13 8.27
N PRO A 190 -9.62 20.64 7.25
CA PRO A 190 -9.18 20.50 5.86
C PRO A 190 -7.83 21.18 5.62
N ASP A 191 -7.02 20.61 4.74
CA ASP A 191 -5.75 21.19 4.34
C ASP A 191 -5.47 20.98 2.86
N ARG A 192 -4.80 21.95 2.22
CA ARG A 192 -4.37 21.85 0.80
C ARG A 192 -5.50 21.42 -0.17
N GLY A 193 -6.75 21.81 0.11
CA GLY A 193 -7.91 21.43 -0.71
C GLY A 193 -8.40 19.99 -0.52
N LYS A 194 -7.92 19.28 0.51
CA LYS A 194 -8.34 17.93 0.88
C LYS A 194 -9.02 17.98 2.26
N ASN A 195 -10.13 17.27 2.40
CA ASN A 195 -10.83 17.04 3.68
C ASN A 195 -10.72 15.55 3.99
N TYR A 196 -9.68 15.16 4.72
CA TYR A 196 -9.39 13.74 4.98
C TYR A 196 -10.26 13.19 6.10
N LYS A 197 -11.10 12.21 5.76
CA LYS A 197 -11.91 11.38 6.68
C LYS A 197 -11.69 9.89 6.39
N TRP A 198 -10.42 9.50 6.30
CA TRP A 198 -10.02 8.17 5.83
C TRP A 198 -10.34 7.06 6.81
N GLU A 199 -10.28 7.31 8.13
CA GLU A 199 -10.67 6.30 9.12
C GLU A 199 -12.18 6.02 8.98
N THR A 200 -12.99 7.07 8.88
CA THR A 200 -14.44 6.92 8.62
C THR A 200 -14.70 6.15 7.32
N PHE A 201 -14.06 6.54 6.21
CA PHE A 201 -14.24 5.88 4.93
C PHE A 201 -13.87 4.38 5.00
N LEU A 202 -12.68 4.06 5.52
CA LEU A 202 -12.18 2.69 5.54
C LEU A 202 -12.94 1.81 6.54
N MET A 203 -13.43 2.36 7.66
CA MET A 203 -14.05 1.56 8.73
C MET A 203 -15.58 1.50 8.64
N ARG A 204 -16.23 2.51 8.04
CA ARG A 204 -17.69 2.66 8.08
C ARG A 204 -18.35 2.67 6.71
N GLU A 205 -17.70 3.23 5.70
CA GLU A 205 -18.31 3.46 4.39
C GLU A 205 -17.97 2.35 3.38
N LEU A 206 -16.68 1.98 3.29
CA LEU A 206 -16.19 0.99 2.33
C LEU A 206 -16.57 -0.46 2.69
N PRO A 207 -16.47 -0.93 3.95
CA PRO A 207 -16.70 -2.34 4.26
C PRO A 207 -18.09 -2.85 3.87
N PRO A 208 -19.20 -2.13 4.12
CA PRO A 208 -20.53 -2.57 3.69
C PRO A 208 -20.64 -2.76 2.17
N ILE A 209 -20.00 -1.91 1.37
CA ILE A 209 -19.97 -2.04 -0.09
C ILE A 209 -19.22 -3.31 -0.50
N LEU A 210 -18.06 -3.55 0.11
CA LEU A 210 -17.26 -4.72 -0.20
C LEU A 210 -17.95 -6.03 0.19
N GLU A 211 -18.62 -6.04 1.34
CA GLU A 211 -19.24 -7.23 1.91
C GLU A 211 -20.57 -7.61 1.25
N ASN A 212 -21.31 -6.61 0.75
CA ASN A 212 -22.58 -6.82 0.07
C ASN A 212 -22.39 -7.05 -1.43
N ASP A 213 -21.63 -6.18 -2.10
CA ASP A 213 -21.63 -6.12 -3.57
C ASP A 213 -20.39 -6.77 -4.19
N TRP A 214 -19.28 -6.83 -3.44
CA TRP A 214 -17.99 -7.35 -3.94
C TRP A 214 -17.56 -8.66 -3.28
N ARG A 215 -18.52 -9.39 -2.69
CA ARG A 215 -18.34 -10.73 -2.12
C ARG A 215 -17.12 -10.85 -1.19
N SER A 216 -16.84 -9.80 -0.42
CA SER A 216 -15.91 -9.90 0.70
C SER A 216 -16.63 -10.44 1.94
N THR A 217 -15.90 -11.13 2.81
CA THR A 217 -16.36 -11.49 4.16
C THR A 217 -15.98 -10.39 5.16
N ASP A 218 -16.46 -10.52 6.39
CA ASP A 218 -16.05 -9.73 7.54
C ASP A 218 -14.73 -10.22 8.19
N VAL A 219 -14.07 -11.24 7.62
CA VAL A 219 -12.69 -11.60 7.95
C VAL A 219 -11.74 -10.67 7.21
N ARG A 220 -11.11 -9.75 7.96
CA ARG A 220 -10.32 -8.64 7.41
C ARG A 220 -8.88 -8.69 7.93
N GLY A 221 -7.94 -8.35 7.07
CA GLY A 221 -6.56 -7.99 7.42
C GLY A 221 -6.25 -6.58 6.94
N ILE A 222 -5.28 -5.94 7.56
CA ILE A 222 -4.76 -4.64 7.13
C ILE A 222 -3.23 -4.67 7.14
N GLU A 223 -2.61 -4.13 6.11
CA GLU A 223 -1.17 -3.95 6.06
C GLU A 223 -0.81 -2.67 5.31
N GLY A 224 0.41 -2.20 5.50
CA GLY A 224 0.88 -1.02 4.79
C GLY A 224 2.34 -0.72 5.06
N LEU A 225 2.89 0.17 4.25
CA LEU A 225 4.28 0.63 4.36
C LEU A 225 4.36 2.07 4.84
N SER A 226 5.43 2.44 5.54
CA SER A 226 5.68 3.83 5.97
C SER A 226 4.46 4.41 6.71
N MET A 227 3.91 5.52 6.22
CA MET A 227 2.62 6.10 6.64
C MET A 227 1.49 5.05 6.72
N GLY A 228 1.31 4.22 5.69
CA GLY A 228 0.33 3.15 5.67
C GLY A 228 0.60 2.07 6.73
N GLY A 229 1.87 1.82 7.05
CA GLY A 229 2.26 0.89 8.12
C GLY A 229 1.96 1.44 9.52
N SER A 230 2.12 2.74 9.72
CA SER A 230 1.64 3.44 10.93
C SER A 230 0.12 3.35 11.03
N ALA A 231 -0.56 3.66 9.92
CA ALA A 231 -2.01 3.64 9.84
C ALA A 231 -2.62 2.25 10.06
N ALA A 232 -2.00 1.19 9.53
CA ALA A 232 -2.47 -0.19 9.72
C ALA A 232 -2.55 -0.55 11.22
N MET A 233 -1.49 -0.27 11.97
CA MET A 233 -1.43 -0.51 13.41
C MET A 233 -2.36 0.41 14.20
N MET A 234 -2.42 1.69 13.82
CA MET A 234 -3.31 2.68 14.42
C MET A 234 -4.79 2.29 14.26
N LEU A 235 -5.23 1.98 13.03
CA LEU A 235 -6.61 1.61 12.73
C LEU A 235 -7.01 0.30 13.41
N ALA A 236 -6.10 -0.69 13.44
CA ALA A 236 -6.34 -1.94 14.16
C ALA A 236 -6.49 -1.72 15.68
N ALA A 237 -5.66 -0.87 16.28
CA ALA A 237 -5.73 -0.57 17.71
C ALA A 237 -6.96 0.29 18.07
N ARG A 238 -7.37 1.19 17.17
CA ARG A 238 -8.56 2.04 17.37
C ARG A 238 -9.87 1.31 17.13
N ASN A 239 -9.84 0.20 16.40
CA ASN A 239 -11.02 -0.61 16.06
C ASN A 239 -10.79 -2.07 16.47
N PRO A 240 -10.73 -2.39 17.79
CA PRO A 240 -10.39 -3.73 18.27
C PRO A 240 -11.34 -4.81 17.73
N GLY A 241 -10.77 -5.92 17.27
CA GLY A 241 -11.52 -7.05 16.72
C GLY A 241 -12.00 -6.86 15.27
N PHE A 242 -11.87 -5.67 14.68
CA PHE A 242 -12.26 -5.42 13.28
C PHE A 242 -11.33 -6.12 12.28
N TYR A 243 -10.04 -6.16 12.59
CA TYR A 243 -9.01 -6.85 11.81
C TYR A 243 -8.48 -8.09 12.55
N LYS A 244 -8.35 -9.22 11.85
CA LYS A 244 -7.70 -10.44 12.36
C LYS A 244 -6.19 -10.42 12.17
N PHE A 245 -5.71 -9.60 11.22
CA PHE A 245 -4.30 -9.43 10.90
C PHE A 245 -3.96 -7.95 10.73
N ALA A 246 -2.83 -7.51 11.28
CA ALA A 246 -2.27 -6.19 11.04
C ALA A 246 -0.76 -6.28 10.76
N ALA A 247 -0.28 -5.67 9.67
CA ALA A 247 1.15 -5.58 9.38
C ALA A 247 1.64 -4.14 9.17
N SER A 248 2.85 -3.87 9.66
CA SER A 248 3.53 -2.59 9.50
C SER A 248 4.91 -2.81 8.88
N PHE A 249 5.10 -2.33 7.65
CA PHE A 249 6.38 -2.40 6.94
C PHE A 249 7.07 -1.03 6.99
N SER A 250 8.13 -0.92 7.78
CA SER A 250 8.85 0.34 8.04
C SER A 250 7.92 1.49 8.50
N GLY A 251 6.91 1.19 9.31
CA GLY A 251 6.03 2.20 9.90
C GLY A 251 6.65 2.91 11.09
N ILE A 252 6.20 4.14 11.37
CA ILE A 252 6.49 4.86 12.61
C ILE A 252 5.41 4.48 13.62
N LEU A 253 5.76 3.72 14.66
CA LEU A 253 4.78 3.13 15.59
C LEU A 253 4.64 3.90 16.92
N GLN A 254 5.24 5.09 17.01
CA GLN A 254 5.03 6.06 18.08
C GLN A 254 4.75 7.42 17.46
N LEU A 255 3.60 8.02 17.71
CA LEU A 255 3.22 9.30 17.11
C LEU A 255 3.34 10.46 18.09
N SER A 256 3.18 10.19 19.40
CA SER A 256 3.02 11.21 20.44
C SER A 256 4.23 11.37 21.37
N SER A 257 5.22 10.47 21.27
CA SER A 257 6.46 10.56 22.04
C SER A 257 7.21 11.87 21.76
N PHE A 258 8.04 12.31 22.72
CA PHE A 258 8.80 13.55 22.59
C PHE A 258 9.57 13.61 21.26
N GLY A 259 9.37 14.70 20.49
CA GLY A 259 9.98 14.90 19.17
C GLY A 259 9.24 14.25 18.00
N MET A 260 8.34 13.28 18.24
CA MET A 260 7.62 12.58 17.17
C MET A 260 6.61 13.46 16.43
N PRO A 261 5.81 14.32 17.08
CA PRO A 261 4.95 15.25 16.37
C PRO A 261 5.71 16.17 15.40
N GLN A 262 6.92 16.60 15.77
CA GLN A 262 7.78 17.42 14.90
C GLN A 262 8.35 16.62 13.73
N ALA A 263 8.75 15.36 13.95
CA ALA A 263 9.20 14.48 12.89
C ALA A 263 8.07 14.17 11.89
N ILE A 264 6.84 13.94 12.38
CA ILE A 264 5.65 13.75 11.55
C ILE A 264 5.31 15.03 10.82
N GLN A 265 5.38 16.20 11.47
CA GLN A 265 5.22 17.50 10.83
C GLN A 265 6.21 17.72 9.68
N PHE A 266 7.48 17.33 9.87
CA PHE A 266 8.48 17.37 8.82
C PHE A 266 8.11 16.44 7.66
N ALA A 267 7.72 15.20 7.96
CA ALA A 267 7.32 14.23 6.95
C ALA A 267 6.12 14.72 6.13
N VAL A 268 5.02 15.13 6.75
CA VAL A 268 3.83 15.59 6.01
C VAL A 268 4.06 16.88 5.21
N ARG A 269 5.03 17.72 5.62
CA ARG A 269 5.50 18.87 4.83
C ARG A 269 6.30 18.44 3.60
N ASP A 270 7.16 17.46 3.74
CA ASP A 270 7.92 16.89 2.62
C ASP A 270 7.01 16.09 1.66
N GLY A 271 5.99 15.41 2.18
CA GLY A 271 4.97 14.65 1.46
C GLY A 271 3.79 15.50 0.97
N GLY A 272 4.06 16.64 0.33
CA GLY A 272 3.01 17.47 -0.29
C GLY A 272 2.67 18.78 0.43
N GLY A 273 3.45 19.14 1.46
CA GLY A 273 3.34 20.45 2.13
C GLY A 273 2.23 20.56 3.17
N TYR A 274 1.72 19.45 3.67
CA TYR A 274 0.61 19.44 4.62
C TYR A 274 1.02 19.87 6.03
N ASP A 275 0.03 20.21 6.85
CA ASP A 275 0.20 20.61 8.24
C ASP A 275 -0.36 19.54 9.21
N SER A 276 0.51 18.95 10.04
CA SER A 276 0.09 17.95 11.03
C SER A 276 -0.76 18.55 12.14
N MET A 277 -0.69 19.88 12.34
CA MET A 277 -1.57 20.60 13.26
C MET A 277 -3.03 20.55 12.80
N LYS A 278 -3.28 20.45 11.49
CA LYS A 278 -4.64 20.26 10.96
C LYS A 278 -5.11 18.81 11.02
N MET A 279 -4.16 17.87 11.05
CA MET A 279 -4.42 16.46 11.22
C MET A 279 -4.87 16.14 12.65
N PHE A 280 -4.03 16.44 13.66
CA PHE A 280 -4.27 16.07 15.06
C PHE A 280 -4.34 17.26 16.03
N GLY A 281 -4.13 18.50 15.58
CA GLY A 281 -4.00 19.64 16.48
C GLY A 281 -2.55 19.83 16.97
N PRO A 282 -2.32 20.75 17.91
CA PRO A 282 -1.00 20.96 18.51
C PRO A 282 -0.40 19.67 19.09
N PRO A 283 0.93 19.54 19.23
CA PRO A 283 1.54 18.34 19.84
C PRO A 283 1.03 18.00 21.25
N SER A 284 0.45 18.97 21.97
CA SER A 284 -0.20 18.78 23.26
C SER A 284 -1.63 18.24 23.17
N ASP A 285 -2.22 18.22 21.97
CA ASP A 285 -3.58 17.77 21.73
C ASP A 285 -3.72 16.26 22.03
N PRO A 286 -4.76 15.83 22.77
CA PRO A 286 -5.00 14.42 23.06
C PRO A 286 -5.07 13.53 21.83
N ALA A 287 -5.48 14.07 20.67
CA ALA A 287 -5.62 13.29 19.43
C ALA A 287 -4.32 12.58 19.05
N TRP A 288 -3.14 13.14 19.30
CA TRP A 288 -1.87 12.46 19.05
C TRP A 288 -1.76 11.13 19.81
N LYS A 289 -2.16 11.10 21.08
CA LYS A 289 -2.13 9.90 21.92
C LYS A 289 -3.25 8.91 21.55
N GLU A 290 -4.41 9.43 21.19
CA GLU A 290 -5.55 8.64 20.72
C GLU A 290 -5.29 7.92 19.40
N HIS A 291 -4.27 8.32 18.65
CA HIS A 291 -3.86 7.70 17.39
C HIS A 291 -2.50 7.01 17.49
N ASP A 292 -1.87 6.96 18.67
CA ASP A 292 -0.55 6.37 18.85
C ASP A 292 -0.62 4.85 19.08
N PRO A 293 -0.15 4.01 18.13
CA PRO A 293 -0.21 2.55 18.29
C PRO A 293 0.51 2.05 19.55
N TYR A 294 1.60 2.70 19.95
CA TYR A 294 2.38 2.31 21.12
C TYR A 294 1.62 2.51 22.43
N LEU A 295 0.81 3.56 22.53
CA LEU A 295 -0.04 3.78 23.71
C LEU A 295 -1.29 2.91 23.68
N LEU A 296 -1.75 2.52 22.49
CA LEU A 296 -2.94 1.69 22.29
C LEU A 296 -2.63 0.20 22.21
N VAL A 297 -1.42 -0.24 22.57
CA VAL A 297 -0.97 -1.62 22.38
C VAL A 297 -1.94 -2.66 22.97
N ASP A 298 -2.53 -2.39 24.14
CA ASP A 298 -3.48 -3.30 24.81
C ASP A 298 -4.71 -3.61 23.94
N LYS A 299 -5.08 -2.69 23.05
CA LYS A 299 -6.22 -2.82 22.15
C LYS A 299 -5.96 -3.75 20.96
N LEU A 300 -4.73 -4.18 20.76
CA LEU A 300 -4.34 -5.12 19.70
C LEU A 300 -4.40 -6.58 20.13
N GLN A 301 -4.83 -6.86 21.37
CA GLN A 301 -5.02 -8.22 21.85
C GLN A 301 -5.97 -9.01 20.92
N GLY A 302 -5.52 -10.19 20.48
CA GLY A 302 -6.30 -11.05 19.58
C GLY A 302 -6.14 -10.75 18.09
N THR A 303 -5.41 -9.69 17.72
CA THR A 303 -4.99 -9.42 16.34
C THR A 303 -3.63 -10.07 16.09
N SER A 304 -3.47 -10.76 14.96
CA SER A 304 -2.17 -11.28 14.54
C SER A 304 -1.30 -10.15 14.00
N LEU A 305 -0.18 -9.86 14.66
CA LEU A 305 0.66 -8.70 14.34
C LEU A 305 1.97 -9.09 13.63
N TYR A 306 2.31 -8.36 12.57
CA TYR A 306 3.60 -8.43 11.88
C TYR A 306 4.23 -7.03 11.82
N VAL A 307 5.47 -6.88 12.25
CA VAL A 307 6.20 -5.62 12.24
C VAL A 307 7.54 -5.86 11.57
N SER A 308 7.89 -5.07 10.57
CA SER A 308 9.24 -5.08 10.01
C SER A 308 9.81 -3.68 9.88
N SER A 309 11.13 -3.60 9.99
CA SER A 309 11.91 -2.42 9.65
C SER A 309 13.35 -2.86 9.35
N GLY A 310 13.98 -2.17 8.41
CA GLY A 310 15.41 -2.25 8.14
C GLY A 310 16.21 -1.46 9.17
N ASN A 311 17.31 -0.86 8.72
CA ASN A 311 18.18 -0.04 9.58
C ASN A 311 18.76 1.17 8.85
N GLY A 312 18.29 1.45 7.63
CA GLY A 312 18.78 2.55 6.80
C GLY A 312 20.14 2.28 6.13
N MET A 313 20.79 1.15 6.41
CA MET A 313 22.01 0.75 5.70
C MET A 313 21.68 0.18 4.33
N VAL A 314 22.49 0.57 3.34
CA VAL A 314 22.47 0.04 1.97
C VAL A 314 22.61 -1.48 2.03
N GLY A 315 21.60 -2.19 1.53
CA GLY A 315 21.62 -3.64 1.38
C GLY A 315 21.70 -4.06 -0.08
N PRO A 316 21.55 -5.37 -0.37
CA PRO A 316 21.71 -5.93 -1.71
C PRO A 316 20.73 -5.37 -2.77
N HIS A 317 19.63 -4.74 -2.34
CA HIS A 317 18.63 -4.16 -3.24
C HIS A 317 18.83 -2.65 -3.52
N ASP A 318 19.89 -2.05 -2.97
CA ASP A 318 20.17 -0.63 -3.09
C ASP A 318 21.28 -0.31 -4.10
N LYS A 319 21.23 0.88 -4.71
CA LYS A 319 22.37 1.45 -5.43
C LYS A 319 23.28 2.18 -4.43
N PRO A 320 24.57 1.80 -4.28
CA PRO A 320 25.51 2.51 -3.41
C PRO A 320 25.67 3.98 -3.84
N SER A 321 25.81 4.91 -2.89
CA SER A 321 26.27 6.28 -3.20
C SER A 321 27.80 6.35 -3.30
N ASP A 322 28.33 7.50 -3.72
CA ASP A 322 29.78 7.80 -3.79
C ASP A 322 30.46 7.79 -2.40
N ILE A 323 29.68 7.69 -1.31
CA ILE A 323 30.16 7.49 0.05
C ILE A 323 29.80 6.05 0.47
N PRO A 324 30.79 5.20 0.83
CA PRO A 324 30.52 3.84 1.29
C PRO A 324 29.50 3.82 2.44
N MET A 325 28.54 2.88 2.40
CA MET A 325 27.49 2.66 3.41
C MET A 325 26.29 3.64 3.45
N LEU A 326 26.23 4.66 2.58
CA LEU A 326 25.10 5.59 2.49
C LEU A 326 24.34 5.44 1.16
N ALA A 327 23.01 5.48 1.21
CA ALA A 327 22.15 5.58 0.02
C ALA A 327 22.05 7.05 -0.43
N THR A 328 21.82 7.31 -1.72
CA THR A 328 21.63 8.67 -2.26
C THR A 328 20.37 9.39 -1.72
N ASN A 329 19.48 8.65 -1.05
CA ASN A 329 18.24 9.14 -0.45
C ASN A 329 18.40 9.39 1.07
N TYR A 330 19.03 10.51 1.44
CA TYR A 330 19.30 10.87 2.83
C TYR A 330 18.04 10.94 3.72
N SER A 331 16.89 11.37 3.18
CA SER A 331 15.64 11.41 3.95
C SER A 331 15.08 10.01 4.22
N GLY A 332 15.26 9.07 3.29
CA GLY A 332 14.90 7.66 3.47
C GLY A 332 15.70 6.96 4.58
N VAL A 333 16.99 7.27 4.73
CA VAL A 333 17.84 6.72 5.81
C VAL A 333 17.36 7.20 7.17
N GLY A 334 17.11 8.51 7.33
CA GLY A 334 16.63 9.09 8.59
C GLY A 334 15.26 8.56 9.01
N LEU A 335 14.32 8.45 8.07
CA LEU A 335 12.99 7.86 8.33
C LEU A 335 13.08 6.38 8.67
N GLU A 336 13.94 5.60 8.02
CA GLU A 336 14.10 4.18 8.34
C GLU A 336 14.69 3.97 9.73
N MET A 337 15.67 4.78 10.14
CA MET A 337 16.18 4.74 11.52
C MET A 337 15.09 5.06 12.55
N LEU A 338 14.24 6.05 12.26
CA LEU A 338 13.14 6.42 13.15
C LEU A 338 12.07 5.31 13.23
N SER A 339 11.72 4.71 12.09
CA SER A 339 10.86 3.53 12.03
C SER A 339 11.45 2.38 12.84
N ARG A 340 12.74 2.11 12.71
CA ARG A 340 13.44 1.05 13.43
C ARG A 340 13.37 1.23 14.94
N VAL A 341 13.67 2.43 15.43
CA VAL A 341 13.63 2.73 16.87
C VAL A 341 12.21 2.60 17.40
N THR A 342 11.23 3.22 16.74
CA THR A 342 9.83 3.20 17.22
C THR A 342 9.22 1.80 17.15
N SER A 343 9.51 1.02 16.12
CA SER A 343 9.06 -0.37 16.00
C SER A 343 9.70 -1.30 17.03
N GLN A 344 10.98 -1.12 17.39
CA GLN A 344 11.61 -1.87 18.50
C GLN A 344 10.95 -1.58 19.83
N GLN A 345 10.69 -0.32 20.13
CA GLN A 345 10.01 0.06 21.36
C GLN A 345 8.58 -0.48 21.40
N PHE A 346 7.88 -0.47 20.27
CA PHE A 346 6.58 -1.09 20.13
C PHE A 346 6.61 -2.60 20.41
N ALA A 347 7.57 -3.34 19.84
CA ALA A 347 7.75 -4.76 20.12
C ALA A 347 8.08 -5.05 21.60
N ILE A 348 8.88 -4.19 22.23
CA ILE A 348 9.15 -4.27 23.68
C ILE A 348 7.86 -4.09 24.48
N GLN A 349 6.98 -3.15 24.10
CA GLN A 349 5.70 -2.97 24.77
C GLN A 349 4.75 -4.15 24.57
N LEU A 350 4.66 -4.71 23.36
CA LEU A 350 3.91 -5.94 23.10
C LEU A 350 4.34 -7.06 24.06
N ASN A 351 5.65 -7.30 24.16
CA ASN A 351 6.21 -8.30 25.06
C ASN A 351 5.90 -8.01 26.54
N ARG A 352 6.00 -6.76 26.98
CA ARG A 352 5.66 -6.34 28.35
C ARG A 352 4.18 -6.59 28.70
N ARG A 353 3.30 -6.50 27.71
CA ARG A 353 1.86 -6.73 27.88
C ARG A 353 1.41 -8.16 27.57
N GLY A 354 2.34 -9.04 27.20
CA GLY A 354 2.04 -10.43 26.86
C GLY A 354 1.25 -10.58 25.56
N ILE A 355 1.31 -9.59 24.66
CA ILE A 355 0.61 -9.62 23.37
C ILE A 355 1.55 -10.23 22.32
N PRO A 356 1.17 -11.34 21.67
CA PRO A 356 2.01 -11.96 20.66
C PRO A 356 2.09 -11.07 19.40
N GLY A 357 3.30 -10.86 18.91
CA GLY A 357 3.56 -10.19 17.64
C GLY A 357 4.89 -10.64 17.04
N GLN A 358 4.96 -10.69 15.71
CA GLN A 358 6.21 -11.01 15.03
C GLN A 358 6.93 -9.71 14.66
N ALA A 359 8.14 -9.54 15.17
CA ALA A 359 9.01 -8.41 14.83
C ALA A 359 10.23 -8.90 14.03
N ASN A 360 10.33 -8.49 12.77
CA ASN A 360 11.40 -8.87 11.86
C ASN A 360 12.30 -7.67 11.57
N TYR A 361 13.52 -7.73 12.09
CA TYR A 361 14.50 -6.67 11.91
C TYR A 361 15.67 -7.14 11.08
N ARG A 362 15.80 -6.59 9.88
CA ARG A 362 16.85 -7.01 8.94
C ARG A 362 18.18 -6.30 9.24
N PRO A 363 19.33 -6.96 8.98
CA PRO A 363 20.65 -6.37 9.19
C PRO A 363 21.01 -5.30 8.14
N SER A 364 20.22 -5.19 7.08
CA SER A 364 20.30 -4.16 6.04
C SER A 364 18.90 -3.92 5.47
N GLY A 365 18.64 -2.73 4.93
CA GLY A 365 17.37 -2.40 4.33
C GLY A 365 17.11 -0.91 4.39
N THR A 366 16.74 -0.34 3.24
CA THR A 366 16.37 1.07 3.08
C THR A 366 14.85 1.22 2.96
N HIS A 367 14.37 2.45 3.09
CA HIS A 367 12.96 2.82 2.96
C HIS A 367 12.51 2.80 1.48
N THR A 368 12.53 1.61 0.85
CA THR A 368 12.29 1.43 -0.59
C THR A 368 11.42 0.20 -0.93
N TRP A 369 10.81 0.25 -2.11
CA TRP A 369 9.83 -0.74 -2.59
C TRP A 369 10.29 -2.20 -2.59
N PRO A 370 11.51 -2.56 -3.01
CA PRO A 370 11.93 -3.97 -3.02
C PRO A 370 11.90 -4.61 -1.63
N TYR A 371 12.26 -3.88 -0.58
CA TYR A 371 12.20 -4.39 0.79
C TYR A 371 10.76 -4.52 1.29
N TRP A 372 9.87 -3.58 0.94
CA TRP A 372 8.45 -3.68 1.30
C TRP A 372 7.74 -4.83 0.59
N GLU A 373 8.02 -5.05 -0.69
CA GLU A 373 7.53 -6.22 -1.43
C GLU A 373 8.02 -7.52 -0.78
N PHE A 374 9.31 -7.59 -0.43
CA PHE A 374 9.87 -8.74 0.25
C PHE A 374 9.16 -9.02 1.58
N GLU A 375 8.99 -8.01 2.43
CA GLU A 375 8.34 -8.17 3.75
C GLU A 375 6.85 -8.51 3.62
N MET A 376 6.15 -7.99 2.61
CA MET A 376 4.78 -8.43 2.27
C MET A 376 4.74 -9.94 1.95
N ILE A 377 5.69 -10.44 1.15
CA ILE A 377 5.79 -11.87 0.84
C ILE A 377 6.08 -12.69 2.11
N GLN A 378 6.95 -12.20 2.99
CA GLN A 378 7.27 -12.88 4.25
C GLN A 378 6.10 -12.90 5.24
N ALA A 379 5.28 -11.85 5.25
CA ALA A 379 4.12 -11.74 6.13
C ALA A 379 2.95 -12.63 5.67
N TRP A 380 2.89 -12.98 4.38
CA TRP A 380 1.76 -13.71 3.80
C TRP A 380 1.36 -15.01 4.54
N PRO A 381 2.27 -15.93 4.94
CA PRO A 381 1.86 -17.13 5.64
C PRO A 381 1.11 -16.85 6.96
N GLN A 382 1.52 -15.80 7.69
CA GLN A 382 0.85 -15.35 8.91
C GLN A 382 -0.49 -14.68 8.58
N ALA A 383 -0.52 -13.81 7.57
CA ALA A 383 -1.75 -13.18 7.08
C ALA A 383 -2.78 -14.24 6.65
N ALA A 384 -2.36 -15.21 5.83
CA ALA A 384 -3.17 -16.32 5.38
C ALA A 384 -3.73 -17.12 6.56
N ALA A 385 -2.94 -17.39 7.60
CA ALA A 385 -3.44 -18.06 8.80
C ALA A 385 -4.54 -17.27 9.51
N ALA A 386 -4.31 -15.98 9.75
CA ALA A 386 -5.28 -15.10 10.39
C ALA A 386 -6.57 -14.89 9.55
N LEU A 387 -6.45 -14.99 8.23
CA LEU A 387 -7.57 -14.88 7.29
C LEU A 387 -8.27 -16.23 7.00
N GLY A 388 -7.84 -17.34 7.61
CA GLY A 388 -8.43 -18.66 7.40
C GLY A 388 -8.02 -19.34 6.09
N LEU A 389 -6.91 -18.92 5.48
CA LEU A 389 -6.39 -19.37 4.19
C LEU A 389 -5.13 -20.24 4.27
N SER A 390 -4.72 -20.74 5.45
CA SER A 390 -3.50 -21.58 5.58
C SER A 390 -3.49 -22.84 4.69
N ARG A 391 -4.66 -23.32 4.28
CA ARG A 391 -4.83 -24.48 3.39
C ARG A 391 -5.19 -24.10 1.96
N ASP A 392 -5.24 -22.80 1.65
CA ASP A 392 -5.49 -22.33 0.30
C ASP A 392 -4.30 -22.67 -0.59
N GLN A 393 -4.59 -23.35 -1.70
CA GLN A 393 -3.61 -23.76 -2.68
C GLN A 393 -4.29 -23.92 -4.03
N VAL A 394 -3.52 -23.72 -5.09
CA VAL A 394 -3.98 -23.95 -6.45
C VAL A 394 -4.21 -25.45 -6.66
N ALA A 395 -5.48 -25.86 -6.64
CA ALA A 395 -5.89 -27.23 -6.93
C ALA A 395 -6.50 -27.28 -8.33
N CYS A 396 -5.66 -27.36 -9.37
CA CYS A 396 -6.13 -27.35 -10.76
C CYS A 396 -5.49 -28.44 -11.62
N ARG A 397 -6.26 -28.88 -12.61
CA ARG A 397 -5.78 -29.67 -13.75
C ARG A 397 -6.33 -29.04 -15.02
N VAL A 398 -5.49 -28.85 -16.03
CA VAL A 398 -5.93 -28.34 -17.33
C VAL A 398 -6.94 -29.32 -17.92
N ASP A 399 -8.14 -28.82 -18.23
CA ASP A 399 -9.21 -29.62 -18.82
C ASP A 399 -8.78 -30.17 -20.19
N GLY A 400 -9.20 -31.40 -20.51
CA GLY A 400 -8.86 -32.04 -21.78
C GLY A 400 -9.28 -31.21 -22.99
N ALA A 401 -10.40 -30.49 -22.91
CA ALA A 401 -10.87 -29.59 -23.96
C ALA A 401 -9.91 -28.41 -24.20
N PHE A 402 -9.16 -28.01 -23.18
CA PHE A 402 -8.25 -26.86 -23.21
C PHE A 402 -6.78 -27.26 -23.39
N ARG A 403 -6.46 -28.54 -23.21
CA ARG A 403 -5.07 -29.01 -23.13
C ARG A 403 -4.23 -28.67 -24.35
N LYS A 404 -4.75 -28.93 -25.55
CA LYS A 404 -4.03 -28.65 -26.82
C LYS A 404 -3.69 -27.16 -26.97
N VAL A 405 -4.62 -26.28 -26.63
CA VAL A 405 -4.42 -24.82 -26.72
C VAL A 405 -3.45 -24.36 -25.63
N TRP A 406 -3.56 -24.91 -24.42
CA TRP A 406 -2.65 -24.59 -23.32
C TRP A 406 -1.20 -25.03 -23.62
N ASP A 407 -0.97 -26.25 -24.10
CA ASP A 407 0.37 -26.74 -24.44
C ASP A 407 1.05 -25.82 -25.48
N ALA A 408 0.27 -25.29 -26.45
CA ALA A 408 0.77 -24.36 -27.46
C ALA A 408 1.01 -22.92 -26.96
N ARG A 409 0.34 -22.50 -25.88
CA ARG A 409 0.35 -21.11 -25.37
C ARG A 409 0.84 -21.00 -23.92
N LYS A 410 1.49 -22.03 -23.41
CA LYS A 410 1.90 -22.15 -22.00
C LYS A 410 2.78 -20.98 -21.52
N ALA A 411 3.67 -20.49 -22.39
CA ALA A 411 4.54 -19.37 -22.09
C ALA A 411 3.76 -18.08 -21.81
N ASP A 412 2.67 -17.84 -22.53
CA ASP A 412 1.86 -16.63 -22.41
C ASP A 412 0.79 -16.77 -21.33
N LEU A 413 0.16 -17.95 -21.24
CA LEU A 413 -1.02 -18.18 -20.40
C LEU A 413 -0.65 -18.64 -18.98
N GLY A 414 0.53 -19.23 -18.79
CA GLY A 414 1.01 -19.72 -17.50
C GLY A 414 0.25 -20.96 -16.99
N GLY A 415 0.39 -21.24 -15.70
CA GLY A 415 -0.29 -22.35 -15.02
C GLY A 415 -1.81 -22.12 -14.91
N CYS A 416 -2.57 -23.22 -14.81
CA CYS A 416 -3.97 -23.11 -14.42
C CYS A 416 -4.09 -22.58 -12.98
N LEU A 417 -5.20 -21.90 -12.70
CA LEU A 417 -5.52 -21.40 -11.37
C LEU A 417 -6.74 -22.12 -10.78
N THR A 418 -7.69 -22.51 -11.63
CA THR A 418 -8.94 -23.16 -11.22
C THR A 418 -9.15 -24.46 -11.99
N PRO A 419 -9.96 -25.40 -11.47
CA PRO A 419 -10.60 -26.42 -12.31
C PRO A 419 -11.45 -25.78 -13.41
N SER A 420 -11.81 -26.52 -14.46
CA SER A 420 -12.83 -26.02 -15.39
C SER A 420 -14.19 -25.92 -14.71
N TYR A 421 -14.95 -24.89 -15.06
CA TYR A 421 -16.26 -24.60 -14.48
C TYR A 421 -17.27 -24.23 -15.57
N PRO A 422 -18.57 -24.47 -15.34
CA PRO A 422 -19.59 -24.17 -16.33
C PRO A 422 -19.78 -22.67 -16.51
N VAL A 423 -20.03 -22.26 -17.75
CA VAL A 423 -20.46 -20.91 -18.13
C VAL A 423 -21.61 -21.01 -19.13
N ALA A 424 -22.28 -19.90 -19.44
CA ALA A 424 -23.34 -19.91 -20.44
C ALA A 424 -22.82 -20.46 -21.79
N GLY A 425 -23.48 -21.51 -22.28
CA GLY A 425 -23.17 -22.14 -23.56
C GLY A 425 -21.83 -22.89 -23.61
N GLY A 426 -21.20 -23.22 -22.47
CA GLY A 426 -19.91 -23.89 -22.47
C GLY A 426 -19.21 -24.05 -21.12
N LYS A 427 -17.87 -24.11 -21.16
CA LYS A 427 -16.99 -24.14 -19.98
C LYS A 427 -15.94 -23.04 -20.06
N ALA A 428 -15.44 -22.64 -18.91
CA ALA A 428 -14.26 -21.82 -18.79
C ALA A 428 -13.24 -22.42 -17.81
N GLN A 429 -11.99 -21.98 -17.91
CA GLN A 429 -10.95 -22.28 -16.94
C GLN A 429 -10.03 -21.08 -16.80
N ASP A 430 -9.65 -20.76 -15.56
CA ASP A 430 -8.76 -19.64 -15.27
C ASP A 430 -7.30 -20.08 -15.27
N PHE A 431 -6.45 -19.20 -15.78
CA PHE A 431 -5.00 -19.34 -15.83
C PHE A 431 -4.34 -18.05 -15.38
N ALA A 432 -3.05 -18.13 -15.05
CA ALA A 432 -2.27 -16.98 -14.58
C ALA A 432 -2.33 -15.78 -15.54
N GLY A 433 -2.28 -16.03 -16.85
CA GLY A 433 -2.28 -15.02 -17.90
C GLY A 433 -3.63 -14.75 -18.57
N GLY A 434 -4.74 -15.28 -18.05
CA GLY A 434 -6.08 -15.01 -18.61
C GLY A 434 -7.07 -16.16 -18.38
N ARG A 435 -8.19 -16.13 -19.11
CA ARG A 435 -9.23 -17.16 -19.03
C ARG A 435 -9.46 -17.80 -20.39
N MET A 436 -9.56 -19.12 -20.41
CA MET A 436 -9.93 -19.87 -21.60
C MET A 436 -11.40 -20.25 -21.54
N PHE A 437 -12.09 -20.14 -22.68
CA PHE A 437 -13.49 -20.50 -22.84
C PHE A 437 -13.63 -21.49 -23.97
N THR A 438 -14.60 -22.40 -23.87
CA THR A 438 -15.06 -23.15 -25.05
C THR A 438 -15.73 -22.18 -26.03
N GLY A 439 -15.26 -22.13 -27.27
CA GLY A 439 -15.85 -21.34 -28.34
C GLY A 439 -16.42 -22.21 -29.46
N PRO A 440 -17.23 -21.64 -30.37
CA PRO A 440 -17.82 -22.38 -31.50
C PRO A 440 -16.76 -22.94 -32.47
N LYS A 441 -15.57 -22.32 -32.52
CA LYS A 441 -14.41 -22.78 -33.32
C LYS A 441 -13.30 -23.34 -32.43
N GLY A 442 -13.68 -24.06 -31.37
CA GLY A 442 -12.77 -24.55 -30.34
C GLY A 442 -12.41 -23.49 -29.29
N PRO A 443 -11.57 -23.83 -28.30
CA PRO A 443 -11.27 -22.96 -27.18
C PRO A 443 -10.65 -21.62 -27.59
N LYS A 444 -10.96 -20.56 -26.84
CA LYS A 444 -10.42 -19.21 -27.06
C LYS A 444 -9.98 -18.58 -25.75
N ILE A 445 -8.87 -17.84 -25.82
CA ILE A 445 -8.27 -17.15 -24.68
C ILE A 445 -8.72 -15.69 -24.70
N VAL A 446 -9.20 -15.22 -23.55
CA VAL A 446 -9.51 -13.81 -23.31
C VAL A 446 -8.67 -13.33 -22.13
N THR A 447 -7.95 -12.21 -22.30
CA THR A 447 -6.98 -11.71 -21.33
C THR A 447 -6.96 -10.17 -21.27
N GLY A 448 -6.20 -9.64 -20.32
CA GLY A 448 -5.89 -8.22 -20.20
C GLY A 448 -7.14 -7.34 -20.12
N ALA A 449 -7.02 -6.14 -20.67
CA ALA A 449 -8.10 -5.16 -20.69
C ALA A 449 -9.35 -5.68 -21.42
N ILE A 450 -9.18 -6.45 -22.51
CA ILE A 450 -10.30 -7.07 -23.22
C ILE A 450 -11.05 -8.05 -22.30
N GLY A 451 -10.34 -8.83 -21.50
CA GLY A 451 -10.93 -9.71 -20.47
C GLY A 451 -11.71 -8.94 -19.43
N GLY A 452 -11.17 -7.81 -18.95
CA GLY A 452 -11.89 -6.91 -18.04
C GLY A 452 -13.19 -6.37 -18.65
N ALA A 453 -13.12 -5.84 -19.87
CA ALA A 453 -14.31 -5.36 -20.58
C ALA A 453 -15.31 -6.48 -20.89
N TYR A 454 -14.84 -7.70 -21.14
CA TYR A 454 -15.70 -8.86 -21.35
C TYR A 454 -16.45 -9.24 -20.07
N VAL A 455 -15.77 -9.22 -18.90
CA VAL A 455 -16.43 -9.39 -17.60
C VAL A 455 -17.46 -8.30 -17.36
N ALA A 456 -17.10 -7.03 -17.59
CA ALA A 456 -18.03 -5.90 -17.46
C ALA A 456 -19.25 -6.01 -18.39
N ALA A 457 -19.11 -6.66 -19.54
CA ALA A 457 -20.18 -6.91 -20.49
C ALA A 457 -21.05 -8.15 -20.16
N GLY A 458 -20.81 -8.83 -19.02
CA GLY A 458 -21.54 -10.03 -18.57
C GLY A 458 -20.94 -11.36 -19.00
N GLY A 459 -19.73 -11.36 -19.59
CA GLY A 459 -19.05 -12.56 -20.06
C GLY A 459 -19.87 -13.36 -21.08
N PRO A 460 -19.80 -14.71 -21.06
CA PRO A 460 -20.55 -15.57 -22.00
C PRO A 460 -22.07 -15.45 -21.90
N ALA A 461 -22.60 -15.09 -20.73
CA ALA A 461 -24.04 -14.86 -20.54
C ALA A 461 -24.47 -13.46 -20.99
N GLY A 462 -23.51 -12.58 -21.24
CA GLY A 462 -23.74 -11.20 -21.64
C GLY A 462 -24.04 -11.04 -23.12
N ARG A 463 -24.23 -9.78 -23.51
CA ARG A 463 -24.67 -9.39 -24.88
C ARG A 463 -23.71 -9.80 -26.01
N LEU A 464 -22.46 -10.12 -25.70
CA LEU A 464 -21.44 -10.49 -26.67
C LEU A 464 -21.46 -12.00 -27.00
N GLY A 465 -21.99 -12.83 -26.12
CA GLY A 465 -21.89 -14.29 -26.22
C GLY A 465 -20.45 -14.78 -26.02
N LYS A 466 -20.15 -15.98 -26.52
CA LYS A 466 -18.83 -16.63 -26.35
C LYS A 466 -17.76 -15.99 -27.25
N PRO A 467 -16.47 -16.06 -26.86
CA PRO A 467 -15.38 -15.64 -27.73
C PRO A 467 -15.26 -16.55 -28.96
N THR A 468 -15.00 -15.94 -30.12
CA THR A 468 -14.80 -16.63 -31.41
C THR A 468 -13.36 -16.53 -31.90
N THR A 469 -12.59 -15.56 -31.40
CA THR A 469 -11.14 -15.42 -31.62
C THR A 469 -10.40 -15.27 -30.30
N ASP A 470 -9.10 -15.57 -30.32
CA ASP A 470 -8.18 -15.05 -29.33
C ASP A 470 -7.98 -13.54 -29.57
N GLU A 471 -7.09 -12.91 -28.82
CA GLU A 471 -6.69 -11.53 -29.04
C GLU A 471 -5.83 -11.38 -30.30
N LEU A 472 -6.28 -10.53 -31.23
CA LEU A 472 -5.64 -10.24 -32.50
C LEU A 472 -5.18 -8.78 -32.56
N PRO A 473 -4.15 -8.43 -33.35
CA PRO A 473 -3.85 -7.03 -33.63
C PRO A 473 -4.98 -6.36 -34.42
N THR A 474 -5.22 -5.08 -34.18
CA THR A 474 -6.08 -4.26 -35.05
C THR A 474 -5.42 -4.05 -36.41
N ARG A 475 -6.21 -3.71 -37.44
CA ARG A 475 -5.70 -3.49 -38.81
C ARG A 475 -4.62 -2.43 -38.91
N ASP A 476 -4.69 -1.40 -38.08
CA ASP A 476 -3.69 -0.32 -38.00
C ASP A 476 -2.48 -0.68 -37.13
N GLY A 477 -2.46 -1.87 -36.49
CA GLY A 477 -1.41 -2.35 -35.60
C GLY A 477 -1.32 -1.62 -34.27
N LYS A 478 -2.15 -0.59 -34.02
CA LYS A 478 -2.06 0.28 -32.83
C LYS A 478 -2.81 -0.25 -31.62
N GLY A 479 -3.55 -1.34 -31.78
CA GLY A 479 -4.42 -1.90 -30.76
C GLY A 479 -4.58 -3.40 -30.84
N ARG A 480 -5.56 -3.87 -30.10
CA ARG A 480 -5.93 -5.28 -29.96
C ARG A 480 -7.42 -5.45 -30.13
N VAL A 481 -7.86 -6.59 -30.63
CA VAL A 481 -9.28 -6.91 -30.84
C VAL A 481 -9.54 -8.38 -30.56
N SER A 482 -10.63 -8.68 -29.88
CA SER A 482 -11.21 -10.02 -29.80
C SER A 482 -12.63 -10.00 -30.33
N TYR A 483 -13.01 -11.02 -31.08
CA TYR A 483 -14.36 -11.20 -31.59
C TYR A 483 -15.13 -12.19 -30.74
N PHE A 484 -16.43 -11.95 -30.65
CA PHE A 484 -17.40 -12.75 -29.93
C PHE A 484 -18.57 -13.08 -30.87
N GLU A 485 -19.50 -13.94 -30.44
CA GLU A 485 -20.63 -14.37 -31.27
C GLU A 485 -21.49 -13.20 -31.76
N HIS A 486 -21.59 -12.14 -30.96
CA HIS A 486 -22.49 -11.00 -31.22
C HIS A 486 -21.79 -9.64 -31.11
N GLY A 487 -20.50 -9.59 -31.39
CA GLY A 487 -19.75 -8.34 -31.42
C GLY A 487 -18.24 -8.51 -31.28
N ARG A 488 -17.56 -7.42 -30.91
CA ARG A 488 -16.12 -7.39 -30.67
C ARG A 488 -15.76 -6.42 -29.56
N ILE A 489 -14.61 -6.64 -28.95
CA ILE A 489 -13.99 -5.68 -28.03
C ILE A 489 -12.66 -5.26 -28.63
N THR A 490 -12.44 -3.96 -28.79
CA THR A 490 -11.18 -3.38 -29.21
C THR A 490 -10.49 -2.68 -28.04
N TRP A 491 -9.17 -2.69 -27.98
CA TRP A 491 -8.37 -1.97 -27.00
C TRP A 491 -7.24 -1.17 -27.67
N THR A 492 -7.00 0.05 -27.18
CA THR A 492 -5.78 0.81 -27.48
C THR A 492 -5.22 1.44 -26.21
N ALA A 493 -3.94 1.76 -26.18
CA ALA A 493 -3.33 2.45 -25.03
C ALA A 493 -3.94 3.84 -24.78
N LYS A 494 -4.41 4.53 -25.84
CA LYS A 494 -4.98 5.87 -25.74
C LYS A 494 -6.43 5.86 -25.28
N ASP A 495 -7.24 4.96 -25.83
CA ASP A 495 -8.71 5.02 -25.66
C ASP A 495 -9.25 3.94 -24.70
N GLY A 496 -8.39 3.04 -24.22
CA GLY A 496 -8.82 1.87 -23.45
C GLY A 496 -9.69 0.93 -24.28
N THR A 497 -10.59 0.21 -23.61
CA THR A 497 -11.48 -0.76 -24.25
C THR A 497 -12.76 -0.14 -24.78
N LYS A 498 -13.18 -0.55 -25.97
CA LYS A 498 -14.49 -0.23 -26.57
C LYS A 498 -15.21 -1.53 -26.92
N VAL A 499 -16.43 -1.68 -26.42
CA VAL A 499 -17.33 -2.80 -26.74
C VAL A 499 -18.20 -2.39 -27.92
N LEU A 500 -18.13 -3.15 -29.02
CA LEU A 500 -18.83 -2.87 -30.27
C LEU A 500 -19.70 -4.08 -30.63
N LYS A 501 -20.92 -3.83 -31.13
CA LYS A 501 -21.84 -4.88 -31.58
C LYS A 501 -21.65 -5.17 -33.07
#